data_AF-A0A9D2R878-F1
#
_entry.id   AF-A0A9D2R878-F1
#
_cell.length_a   1.000
_cell.length_b   1.000
_cell.length_c   1.000
_cell.angle_alpha   90.00
_cell.angle_beta   90.00
_cell.angle_gamma   90.00
#
_symmetry.space_group_name_H-M   'P 1'
#
loop_
_entity.id
_entity.type
_entity.pdbx_description
1 polymer ?
#
loop_
_entity_poly.entity_id
_entity_poly.type
_entity_poly.pdbx_seq_one_letter_code
_entity_poly.pdbx_strand_id
1 'polypeptide(L)'
;MENKETVFNTEIDKLIDSMDLTKEPPVKEPERQYWFMKKARQLVQEKEKELGRPLRACTVTFGCQMNSRDSEKLAGVLERIGYVETEDENADFVIYNTCTVRENANQRVYGRLGYLHSLKKKNPHMMIALCGCMMQEPQVVEKLKKSYSFVNLIFGTHNIYKFAELVVSALLSDRMVIDIWK
;
A
#
# COMPACT_ATOMS: atom_id res chain seq x y z
N MET A 1 -16.27 -5.18 26.95
CA MET A 1 -15.72 -3.89 26.49
C MET A 1 -14.26 -3.89 26.87
N GLU A 2 -13.42 -4.48 26.02
CA GLU A 2 -11.97 -4.44 26.22
C GLU A 2 -11.43 -3.24 25.45
N ASN A 3 -10.83 -2.32 26.18
CA ASN A 3 -10.09 -1.19 25.64
C ASN A 3 -9.02 -1.71 24.68
N LYS A 4 -9.22 -1.51 23.38
CA LYS A 4 -8.14 -1.57 22.41
C LYS A 4 -7.36 -0.28 22.52
N GLU A 5 -6.57 -0.14 23.59
CA GLU A 5 -5.39 0.70 23.54
C GLU A 5 -4.50 0.10 22.46
N THR A 6 -4.49 0.75 21.30
CA THR A 6 -3.69 0.35 20.17
C THR A 6 -2.23 0.27 20.62
N VAL A 7 -1.61 -0.88 20.40
CA VAL A 7 -0.23 -1.17 20.82
C VAL A 7 0.73 -0.35 19.94
N PHE A 8 0.87 0.94 20.22
CA PHE A 8 1.78 1.84 19.51
C PHE A 8 2.51 2.73 20.52
N ASN A 9 3.45 2.11 21.24
CA ASN A 9 4.38 2.81 22.12
C ASN A 9 5.83 2.60 21.64
N THR A 10 6.05 2.76 20.32
CA THR A 10 7.39 2.71 19.75
C THR A 10 7.95 4.12 19.56
N GLU A 11 9.29 4.28 19.61
CA GLU A 11 9.94 5.57 19.34
C GLU A 11 9.56 6.12 17.95
N ILE A 12 9.30 5.24 16.98
CA ILE A 12 8.87 5.59 15.62
C ILE A 12 7.50 6.26 15.64
N ASP A 13 6.55 5.79 16.44
CA ASP A 13 5.21 6.39 16.49
C ASP A 13 5.25 7.81 17.03
N LYS A 14 6.07 8.05 18.07
CA LYS A 14 6.31 9.40 18.61
C LYS A 14 6.93 10.32 17.55
N LEU A 15 7.86 9.82 16.75
CA LEU A 15 8.44 10.57 15.64
C LEU A 15 7.38 10.93 14.59
N ILE A 16 6.58 9.96 14.15
CA ILE A 16 5.48 10.19 13.20
C ILE A 16 4.51 11.24 13.76
N ASP A 17 4.06 11.10 15.00
CA ASP A 17 3.08 12.00 15.61
C ASP A 17 3.63 13.41 15.82
N SER A 18 4.94 13.56 15.99
CA SER A 18 5.62 14.85 16.10
C SER A 18 5.72 15.63 14.79
N MET A 19 5.48 14.99 13.63
CA MET A 19 5.59 15.65 12.32
C MET A 19 4.58 16.79 12.16
N ASP A 20 4.98 17.90 11.56
CA ASP A 20 4.11 19.06 11.35
C ASP A 20 3.54 19.06 9.92
N LEU A 21 2.26 18.70 9.77
CA LEU A 21 1.58 18.66 8.47
C LEU A 21 1.23 20.04 7.91
N THR A 22 1.42 21.13 8.67
CA THR A 22 1.22 22.50 8.17
C THR A 22 2.40 23.01 7.35
N LYS A 23 3.53 22.30 7.43
CA LYS A 23 4.75 22.58 6.66
C LYS A 23 4.86 21.63 5.48
N GLU A 24 5.66 22.05 4.50
CA GLU A 24 6.05 21.19 3.38
C GLU A 24 6.73 19.90 3.87
N PRO A 25 6.55 18.77 3.15
CA PRO A 25 7.21 17.52 3.49
C PRO A 25 8.74 17.68 3.54
N PRO A 26 9.43 17.10 4.53
CA PRO A 26 10.88 17.11 4.59
C PRO A 26 11.54 16.55 3.32
N VAL A 27 12.76 16.99 3.04
CA VAL A 27 13.55 16.54 1.88
C VAL A 27 14.33 15.26 2.17
N LYS A 28 14.72 15.04 3.43
CA LYS A 28 15.57 13.91 3.83
C LYS A 28 14.75 12.74 4.35
N GLU A 29 15.25 11.54 4.06
CA GLU A 29 14.79 10.31 4.69
C GLU A 29 15.52 10.08 6.02
N PRO A 30 14.86 9.53 7.05
CA PRO A 30 13.48 8.98 7.04
C PRO A 30 12.38 9.99 7.39
N GLU A 31 12.71 11.26 7.68
CA GLU A 31 11.72 12.26 8.13
C GLU A 31 10.62 12.49 7.09
N ARG A 32 10.97 12.46 5.80
CA ARG A 32 10.00 12.54 4.70
C ARG A 32 8.97 11.41 4.78
N GLN A 33 9.42 10.16 4.93
CA GLN A 33 8.54 9.02 5.10
C GLN A 33 7.62 9.19 6.32
N TYR A 34 8.15 9.65 7.47
CA TYR A 34 7.32 9.88 8.67
C TYR A 34 6.26 10.97 8.47
N TRP A 35 6.59 12.04 7.76
CA TRP A 35 5.63 13.09 7.43
C TRP A 35 4.46 12.51 6.61
N PHE A 36 4.75 11.71 5.59
CA PHE A 36 3.71 11.06 4.78
C PHE A 36 2.95 9.99 5.55
N MET A 37 3.59 9.28 6.49
CA MET A 37 2.89 8.36 7.39
C MET A 37 1.88 9.12 8.26
N LYS A 38 2.22 10.29 8.81
CA LYS A 38 1.27 11.11 9.57
C LYS A 38 0.13 11.61 8.68
N LYS A 39 0.42 12.02 7.45
CA LYS A 39 -0.62 12.42 6.49
C LYS A 39 -1.55 11.26 6.13
N ALA A 40 -1.01 10.07 5.90
CA ALA A 40 -1.77 8.86 5.63
C ALA A 40 -2.64 8.46 6.85
N ARG A 41 -2.12 8.55 8.08
CA ARG A 41 -2.90 8.35 9.32
C ARG A 41 -4.16 9.19 9.32
N GLN A 42 -4.04 10.48 9.01
CA GLN A 42 -5.18 11.39 8.96
C GLN A 42 -6.23 10.92 7.95
N LEU A 43 -5.81 10.59 6.72
CA LEU A 43 -6.72 10.14 5.66
C LEU A 43 -7.42 8.82 6.01
N VAL A 44 -6.68 7.86 6.57
CA VAL A 44 -7.21 6.56 7.01
C VAL A 44 -8.22 6.75 8.15
N GLN A 45 -7.92 7.59 9.14
CA GLN A 45 -8.83 7.89 10.25
C GLN A 45 -10.10 8.61 9.81
N GLU A 46 -10.00 9.55 8.86
CA GLU A 46 -11.17 10.22 8.28
C GLU A 46 -12.07 9.19 7.58
N LYS A 47 -11.48 8.27 6.82
CA LYS A 47 -12.22 7.21 6.12
C LYS A 47 -12.80 6.16 7.07
N GLU A 48 -12.08 5.81 8.13
CA GLU A 48 -12.57 4.93 9.21
C GLU A 48 -13.83 5.51 9.87
N LYS A 49 -13.81 6.81 10.20
CA LYS A 49 -14.96 7.53 10.77
C LYS A 49 -16.14 7.59 9.80
N GLU A 50 -15.88 7.87 8.52
CA GLU A 50 -16.90 7.89 7.46
C GLU A 50 -17.63 6.54 7.35
N LEU A 51 -16.88 5.44 7.39
CA LEU A 51 -17.42 4.08 7.24
C LEU A 51 -17.92 3.46 8.54
N GLY A 52 -17.61 4.04 9.70
CA GLY A 52 -18.01 3.55 11.01
C GLY A 52 -17.40 2.20 11.39
N ARG A 53 -16.28 1.81 10.78
CA ARG A 53 -15.56 0.55 11.08
C ARG A 53 -14.06 0.64 10.75
N PRO A 54 -13.20 -0.15 11.42
CA PRO A 54 -11.77 -0.20 11.10
C PRO A 54 -11.54 -0.56 9.63
N LEU A 55 -10.51 0.05 9.03
CA LEU A 55 -10.07 -0.30 7.69
C LEU A 55 -9.07 -1.46 7.75
N ARG A 56 -9.17 -2.39 6.82
CA ARG A 56 -8.32 -3.58 6.78
C ARG A 56 -7.30 -3.53 5.65
N ALA A 57 -6.12 -4.08 5.89
CA ALA A 57 -5.08 -4.23 4.87
C ALA A 57 -4.63 -5.70 4.73
N CYS A 58 -4.48 -6.15 3.49
CA CYS A 58 -3.97 -7.48 3.14
C CYS A 58 -2.70 -7.35 2.29
N THR A 59 -1.61 -7.94 2.76
CA THR A 59 -0.33 -7.97 2.03
C THR A 59 -0.07 -9.38 1.52
N VAL A 60 -0.04 -9.56 0.20
CA VAL A 60 0.15 -10.87 -0.43
C VAL A 60 1.51 -10.93 -1.12
N THR A 61 2.30 -11.92 -0.73
CA THR A 61 3.65 -12.12 -1.25
C THR A 61 3.66 -13.19 -2.34
N PHE A 62 4.12 -12.82 -3.54
CA PHE A 62 4.34 -13.72 -4.67
C PHE A 62 5.82 -13.72 -5.05
N GLY A 63 6.65 -14.57 -4.43
CA GLY A 63 8.07 -14.55 -4.79
C GLY A 63 9.02 -15.33 -3.89
N CYS A 64 10.11 -14.66 -3.55
CA CYS A 64 11.24 -15.19 -2.78
C CYS A 64 11.29 -14.57 -1.37
N GLN A 65 12.34 -14.90 -0.62
CA GLN A 65 12.59 -14.36 0.72
C GLN A 65 12.73 -12.82 0.72
N MET A 66 13.29 -12.23 -0.34
CA MET A 66 13.38 -10.77 -0.45
C MET A 66 12.00 -10.12 -0.49
N ASN A 67 11.06 -10.67 -1.27
CA ASN A 67 9.67 -10.18 -1.27
C ASN A 67 9.02 -10.35 0.11
N SER A 68 9.33 -11.43 0.84
CA SER A 68 8.76 -11.63 2.18
C SER A 68 9.22 -10.54 3.16
N ARG A 69 10.53 -10.20 3.15
CA ARG A 69 11.09 -9.10 3.96
C ARG A 69 10.52 -7.74 3.56
N ASP A 70 10.36 -7.50 2.27
CA ASP A 70 9.79 -6.24 1.80
C ASP A 70 8.29 -6.13 2.13
N SER A 71 7.55 -7.24 2.06
CA SER A 71 6.15 -7.31 2.49
C SER A 71 5.98 -7.01 3.99
N GLU A 72 6.88 -7.48 4.85
CA GLU A 72 6.87 -7.13 6.28
C GLU A 72 7.00 -5.62 6.50
N LYS A 73 7.89 -4.95 5.76
CA LYS A 73 8.02 -3.48 5.82
C LYS A 73 6.76 -2.77 5.33
N LEU A 74 6.17 -3.25 4.23
CA LEU A 74 4.95 -2.67 3.66
C LEU A 74 3.77 -2.81 4.63
N ALA A 75 3.58 -4.01 5.20
CA ALA A 75 2.58 -4.28 6.22
C ALA A 75 2.80 -3.40 7.47
N GLY A 76 4.04 -3.28 7.95
CA GLY A 76 4.38 -2.42 9.09
C GLY A 76 4.16 -0.93 8.85
N VAL A 77 4.19 -0.45 7.60
CA VAL A 77 3.76 0.91 7.26
C VAL A 77 2.23 1.00 7.26
N LEU A 78 1.52 0.06 6.62
CA LEU A 78 0.05 0.03 6.56
C LEU A 78 -0.58 -0.01 7.96
N GLU A 79 -0.04 -0.85 8.84
CA GLU A 79 -0.45 -0.93 10.25
C GLU A 79 -0.25 0.41 10.96
N ARG A 80 0.96 0.99 10.85
CA ARG A 80 1.27 2.27 11.48
C ARG A 80 0.43 3.42 10.94
N ILE A 81 -0.06 3.38 9.70
CA ILE A 81 -0.95 4.42 9.18
C ILE A 81 -2.44 4.18 9.51
N GLY A 82 -2.77 3.12 10.26
CA GLY A 82 -4.10 2.89 10.83
C GLY A 82 -4.91 1.75 10.22
N TYR A 83 -4.35 0.97 9.28
CA TYR A 83 -5.02 -0.24 8.81
C TYR A 83 -4.85 -1.39 9.82
N VAL A 84 -5.86 -2.25 9.92
CA VAL A 84 -5.79 -3.51 10.64
C VAL A 84 -5.37 -4.63 9.68
N GLU A 85 -4.30 -5.34 9.98
CA GLU A 85 -3.85 -6.45 9.14
C GLU A 85 -4.90 -7.57 9.04
N THR A 86 -5.02 -8.16 7.86
CA THR A 86 -5.85 -9.33 7.61
C THR A 86 -5.27 -10.21 6.51
N GLU A 87 -5.52 -11.51 6.59
CA GLU A 87 -5.20 -12.48 5.54
C GLU A 87 -6.27 -12.53 4.43
N ASP A 88 -7.43 -11.90 4.65
CA ASP A 88 -8.53 -11.85 3.68
C ASP A 88 -8.31 -10.72 2.67
N GLU A 89 -8.30 -11.05 1.38
CA GLU A 89 -8.21 -10.05 0.30
C GLU A 89 -9.47 -9.19 0.16
N ASN A 90 -10.57 -9.56 0.82
CA ASN A 90 -11.72 -8.68 1.03
C ASN A 90 -11.42 -7.60 2.10
N ALA A 91 -10.40 -6.80 1.80
CA ALA A 91 -9.88 -5.72 2.63
C ALA A 91 -10.07 -4.35 1.94
N ASP A 92 -9.79 -3.27 2.67
CA ASP A 92 -9.83 -1.90 2.13
C ASP A 92 -8.54 -1.53 1.40
N PHE A 93 -7.44 -2.20 1.71
CA PHE A 93 -6.17 -2.05 1.03
C PHE A 93 -5.61 -3.44 0.73
N VAL A 94 -5.29 -3.74 -0.53
CA VAL A 94 -4.62 -4.98 -0.92
C VAL A 94 -3.36 -4.65 -1.69
N ILE A 95 -2.22 -5.19 -1.26
CA ILE A 95 -0.94 -5.05 -1.95
C ILE A 95 -0.37 -6.41 -2.34
N TYR A 96 -0.05 -6.56 -3.62
CA TYR A 96 0.68 -7.73 -4.11
C TYR A 96 2.15 -7.37 -4.32
N ASN A 97 3.03 -8.02 -3.56
CA ASN A 97 4.48 -7.91 -3.73
C ASN A 97 4.99 -9.09 -4.56
N THR A 98 5.39 -8.80 -5.80
CA THR A 98 5.54 -9.78 -6.87
C THR A 98 6.99 -9.92 -7.35
N CYS A 99 7.36 -11.12 -7.79
CA CYS A 99 8.69 -11.45 -8.31
C CYS A 99 8.62 -11.87 -9.78
N THR A 100 9.76 -11.85 -10.46
CA THR A 100 9.91 -12.26 -11.88
C THR A 100 10.54 -13.64 -12.03
N VAL A 101 11.15 -14.18 -10.97
CA VAL A 101 11.99 -15.39 -11.04
C VAL A 101 11.21 -16.69 -11.15
N ARG A 102 9.87 -16.65 -11.02
CA ARG A 102 9.02 -17.85 -11.12
C ARG A 102 8.24 -17.85 -12.43
N GLU A 103 8.22 -19.00 -13.09
CA GLU A 103 7.40 -19.21 -14.27
C GLU A 103 5.92 -18.96 -13.94
N ASN A 104 5.18 -18.36 -14.88
CA ASN A 104 3.75 -18.02 -14.75
C ASN A 104 3.37 -17.02 -13.63
N ALA A 105 4.34 -16.34 -13.00
CA ALA A 105 4.05 -15.31 -12.00
C ALA A 105 3.08 -14.24 -12.52
N ASN A 106 3.29 -13.79 -13.76
CA ASN A 106 2.42 -12.83 -14.45
C ASN A 106 0.97 -13.33 -14.54
N GLN A 107 0.76 -14.57 -14.98
CA GLN A 107 -0.58 -15.14 -15.15
C GLN A 107 -1.33 -15.23 -13.82
N ARG A 108 -0.65 -15.64 -12.75
CA ARG A 108 -1.24 -15.73 -11.40
C ARG A 108 -1.72 -14.36 -10.90
N VAL A 109 -0.89 -13.33 -11.06
CA VAL A 109 -1.24 -11.95 -10.68
C VAL A 109 -2.45 -11.46 -11.47
N TYR A 110 -2.47 -11.69 -12.79
CA TYR A 110 -3.59 -11.28 -13.65
C TYR A 110 -4.92 -11.95 -13.26
N GLY A 111 -4.91 -13.25 -12.93
CA GLY A 111 -6.11 -13.93 -12.43
C GLY A 111 -6.59 -13.36 -11.10
N ARG A 112 -5.66 -13.08 -10.17
CA ARG A 112 -5.96 -12.48 -8.87
C ARG A 112 -6.49 -11.04 -8.98
N LEU A 113 -6.01 -10.26 -9.94
CA LEU A 113 -6.56 -8.94 -10.23
C LEU A 113 -8.02 -9.01 -10.71
N GLY A 114 -8.39 -10.04 -11.47
CA GLY A 114 -9.79 -10.27 -11.84
C GLY A 114 -10.68 -10.49 -10.61
N TYR A 115 -10.20 -11.24 -9.62
CA TYR A 115 -10.87 -11.41 -8.34
C TYR A 115 -10.99 -10.09 -7.56
N LEU A 116 -9.89 -9.33 -7.39
CA LEU A 116 -9.93 -8.03 -6.71
C LEU A 116 -10.87 -7.04 -7.40
N HIS A 117 -10.98 -7.06 -8.73
CA HIS A 117 -11.95 -6.22 -9.44
C HIS A 117 -13.38 -6.53 -9.00
N SER A 118 -13.72 -7.80 -8.78
CA SER A 118 -15.04 -8.20 -8.29
C SER A 118 -15.30 -7.72 -6.85
N LEU A 119 -14.27 -7.69 -6.01
CA LEU A 119 -14.34 -7.15 -4.65
C LEU A 119 -14.50 -5.63 -4.67
N LYS A 120 -13.68 -4.92 -5.46
CA LYS A 120 -13.73 -3.47 -5.61
C LYS A 120 -15.06 -2.95 -6.15
N LYS A 121 -15.78 -3.73 -6.97
CA LYS A 121 -17.15 -3.38 -7.38
C LYS A 121 -18.13 -3.32 -6.19
N LYS A 122 -17.91 -4.12 -5.15
CA LYS A 122 -18.70 -4.12 -3.90
C LYS A 122 -18.15 -3.13 -2.87
N ASN A 123 -16.84 -2.85 -2.95
CA ASN A 123 -16.11 -1.91 -2.11
C ASN A 123 -15.39 -0.87 -3.00
N PRO A 124 -16.08 0.21 -3.46
CA PRO A 124 -15.49 1.19 -4.37
C PRO A 124 -14.27 1.93 -3.82
N HIS A 125 -14.15 2.04 -2.49
CA HIS A 125 -13.01 2.68 -1.83
C HIS A 125 -11.81 1.74 -1.63
N MET A 126 -11.91 0.48 -2.04
CA MET A 126 -10.81 -0.48 -2.01
C MET A 126 -9.59 0.06 -2.79
N MET A 127 -8.44 0.07 -2.14
CA MET A 127 -7.15 0.43 -2.69
C MET A 127 -6.40 -0.83 -3.13
N ILE A 128 -5.97 -0.87 -4.39
CA ILE A 128 -5.21 -2.00 -4.93
C ILE A 128 -3.82 -1.52 -5.36
N ALA A 129 -2.79 -2.11 -4.77
CA ALA A 129 -1.39 -1.80 -5.05
C ALA A 129 -0.63 -3.03 -5.59
N LEU A 130 0.30 -2.78 -6.51
CA LEU A 130 1.23 -3.79 -7.03
C LEU A 130 2.67 -3.29 -6.85
N CYS A 131 3.53 -4.14 -6.32
CA CYS A 131 4.95 -3.83 -6.20
C CYS A 131 5.85 -5.04 -6.48
N GLY A 132 7.16 -4.81 -6.40
CA GLY A 132 8.17 -5.85 -6.55
C GLY A 132 8.80 -5.89 -7.96
N CYS A 133 9.68 -6.88 -8.20
CA CYS A 133 10.52 -6.93 -9.39
C CYS A 133 9.71 -6.98 -10.69
N MET A 134 8.52 -7.58 -10.65
CA MET A 134 7.65 -7.68 -11.82
C MET A 134 7.20 -6.32 -12.34
N MET A 135 7.08 -5.32 -11.46
CA MET A 135 6.70 -3.97 -11.85
C MET A 135 7.85 -3.21 -12.56
N GLN A 136 9.06 -3.79 -12.61
CA GLN A 136 10.17 -3.27 -13.41
C GLN A 136 10.09 -3.70 -14.88
N GLU A 137 9.26 -4.69 -15.23
CA GLU A 137 9.10 -5.16 -16.60
C GLU A 137 8.18 -4.21 -17.39
N PRO A 138 8.66 -3.52 -18.44
CA PRO A 138 7.86 -2.53 -19.16
C PRO A 138 6.57 -3.12 -19.76
N GLN A 139 6.62 -4.36 -20.26
CA GLN A 139 5.47 -5.04 -20.85
C GLN A 139 4.37 -5.34 -19.82
N VAL A 140 4.75 -5.70 -18.58
CA VAL A 140 3.79 -5.93 -17.49
C VAL A 140 3.08 -4.62 -17.15
N VAL A 141 3.85 -3.55 -16.97
CA VAL A 141 3.32 -2.23 -16.61
C VAL A 141 2.40 -1.69 -17.71
N GLU A 142 2.78 -1.86 -18.98
CA GLU A 142 1.94 -1.46 -20.12
C GLU A 142 0.60 -2.22 -20.14
N LYS A 143 0.64 -3.53 -19.88
CA LYS A 143 -0.58 -4.35 -19.77
C LYS A 143 -1.45 -3.92 -18.60
N LEU A 144 -0.86 -3.62 -17.43
CA LEU A 144 -1.59 -3.14 -16.25
C LEU A 144 -2.31 -1.81 -16.54
N LYS A 145 -1.61 -0.86 -17.18
CA LYS A 145 -2.20 0.42 -17.62
C LYS A 145 -3.40 0.22 -18.55
N LYS A 146 -3.28 -0.69 -19.52
CA LYS A 146 -4.30 -0.91 -20.57
C LYS A 146 -5.51 -1.70 -20.07
N SER A 147 -5.30 -2.73 -19.26
CA SER A 147 -6.33 -3.73 -18.96
C SER A 147 -6.79 -3.74 -17.50
N TYR A 148 -6.06 -3.09 -16.60
CA TYR A 148 -6.29 -3.14 -15.15
C TYR A 148 -6.32 -1.73 -14.55
N SER A 149 -7.04 -0.80 -15.19
CA SER A 149 -7.13 0.62 -14.79
C SER A 149 -7.73 0.86 -13.39
N PHE A 150 -8.34 -0.17 -12.79
CA PHE A 150 -8.85 -0.14 -11.41
C PHE A 150 -7.77 -0.34 -10.33
N VAL A 151 -6.55 -0.72 -10.74
CA VAL A 151 -5.37 -0.72 -9.85
C VAL A 151 -4.99 0.72 -9.56
N ASN A 152 -4.79 1.05 -8.29
CA ASN A 152 -4.56 2.41 -7.85
C ASN A 152 -3.08 2.78 -7.80
N LEU A 153 -2.22 1.83 -7.43
CA LEU A 153 -0.80 2.10 -7.20
C LEU A 153 0.08 1.00 -7.80
N ILE A 154 1.10 1.39 -8.56
CA ILE A 154 2.13 0.50 -9.08
C ILE A 154 3.50 1.09 -8.76
N PHE A 155 4.39 0.32 -8.13
CA PHE A 155 5.75 0.79 -7.88
C PHE A 155 6.83 -0.29 -7.89
N GLY A 156 8.04 0.10 -8.28
CA GLY A 156 9.20 -0.80 -8.31
C GLY A 156 9.81 -1.07 -6.93
N THR A 157 10.65 -2.10 -6.84
CA THR A 157 11.40 -2.46 -5.63
C THR A 157 12.23 -1.30 -5.05
N HIS A 158 12.83 -0.48 -5.91
CA HIS A 158 13.63 0.67 -5.50
C HIS A 158 12.83 1.75 -4.78
N ASN A 159 11.50 1.71 -4.83
CA ASN A 159 10.62 2.75 -4.30
C ASN A 159 9.93 2.36 -2.99
N ILE A 160 10.25 1.22 -2.40
CA ILE A 160 9.65 0.78 -1.12
C ILE A 160 9.93 1.79 0.01
N TYR A 161 11.09 2.47 0.00
CA TYR A 161 11.44 3.43 1.05
C TYR A 161 10.47 4.63 1.12
N LYS A 162 9.85 5.02 -0.01
CA LYS A 162 8.88 6.11 -0.12
C LYS A 162 7.43 5.63 -0.13
N PHE A 163 7.17 4.42 0.36
CA PHE A 163 5.85 3.81 0.26
C PHE A 163 4.73 4.66 0.88
N ALA A 164 4.96 5.37 1.99
CA ALA A 164 3.95 6.22 2.60
C ALA A 164 3.56 7.40 1.69
N GLU A 165 4.54 8.00 1.01
CA GLU A 165 4.31 9.06 0.01
C GLU A 165 3.46 8.55 -1.15
N LEU A 166 3.76 7.35 -1.65
CA LEU A 166 3.00 6.72 -2.72
C LEU A 166 1.56 6.38 -2.30
N VAL A 167 1.36 5.93 -1.07
CA VAL A 167 0.01 5.67 -0.52
C VAL A 167 -0.80 6.95 -0.44
N VAL A 168 -0.23 8.04 0.09
CA VAL A 168 -0.92 9.35 0.12
C VAL A 168 -1.26 9.82 -1.29
N SER A 169 -0.33 9.67 -2.23
CA SER A 169 -0.55 10.05 -3.62
C SER A 169 -1.70 9.25 -4.26
N ALA A 170 -1.77 7.94 -3.97
CA ALA A 170 -2.83 7.07 -4.47
C ALA A 170 -4.19 7.32 -3.80
N LEU A 171 -4.22 7.63 -2.50
CA LEU A 171 -5.44 7.97 -1.76
C LEU A 171 -6.06 9.30 -2.23
N LEU A 172 -5.24 10.24 -2.69
CA LEU A 172 -5.68 11.56 -3.15
C LEU A 172 -5.87 11.67 -4.67
N SER A 173 -5.66 10.57 -5.40
CA SER A 173 -5.73 10.54 -6.87
C SER A 173 -6.91 9.71 -7.37
N ASP A 174 -7.64 10.25 -8.34
CA ASP A 174 -8.66 9.50 -9.08
C ASP A 174 -8.06 8.62 -10.20
N ARG A 175 -6.75 8.67 -10.38
CA ARG A 175 -6.01 7.92 -11.41
C ARG A 175 -4.95 7.01 -10.80
N MET A 176 -4.59 5.97 -11.54
CA MET A 176 -3.49 5.07 -11.21
C MET A 176 -2.18 5.86 -11.04
N VAL A 177 -1.56 5.74 -9.87
CA VAL A 177 -0.24 6.27 -9.55
C VAL A 177 0.79 5.21 -9.91
N ILE A 178 1.82 5.60 -10.66
CA ILE A 178 2.87 4.69 -11.13
C ILE A 178 4.22 5.33 -10.87
N ASP A 179 5.05 4.63 -10.11
CA ASP A 179 6.39 5.09 -9.77
C ASP A 179 7.39 3.95 -9.89
N ILE A 180 8.12 3.93 -11.00
CA ILE A 180 9.06 2.87 -11.34
C ILE A 180 10.37 3.56 -11.73
N TRP A 181 11.41 3.28 -10.94
CA TRP A 181 12.75 3.79 -11.22
C TRP A 181 13.32 3.12 -12.49
N LYS A 182 14.01 3.88 -13.33
CA LYS A 182 14.61 3.40 -14.58
C LYS A 182 16.03 2.93 -14.38
#